data_AF-A0A848VDV3-F1
#
_entry.id   AF-A0A848VDV3-F1
#
_cell.length_a   1.000
_cell.length_b   1.000
_cell.length_c   1.000
_cell.angle_alpha   90.00
_cell.angle_beta   90.00
_cell.angle_gamma   90.00
#
_symmetry.space_group_name_H-M   'P 1'
#
loop_
_entity.id
_entity.type
_entity.pdbx_description
1 polymer ?
#
loop_
_entity_poly.entity_id
_entity_poly.type
_entity_poly.pdbx_seq_one_letter_code
_entity_poly.pdbx_strand_id
1 'polypeptide(L)' 'MAEQVYREHFSDGDGYLLATFELVFLTGWAPSGNQPRSLRPGSAKRRLSDALGVEELGIPDTDNPRTR' A
#
# COMPACT_ATOMS: atom_id res chain seq x y z
N MET A 1 21.14 8.35 40.76
CA MET A 1 19.84 8.09 40.10
C MET A 1 20.03 8.12 38.58
N ALA A 2 19.16 7.50 37.78
CA ALA A 2 19.34 7.38 36.32
C ALA A 2 19.31 8.72 35.57
N GLU A 3 18.53 9.69 36.05
CA GLU A 3 18.45 11.04 35.46
C GLU A 3 19.81 11.77 35.49
N GLN A 4 20.53 11.72 36.63
CA GLN A 4 21.81 12.41 36.79
C GLN A 4 22.85 11.93 35.78
N VAL A 5 22.98 10.60 35.63
CA VAL A 5 23.93 9.98 34.69
C VAL A 5 23.60 10.37 33.25
N TYR A 6 22.32 10.39 32.89
CA TYR A 6 21.90 10.79 31.55
C TYR A 6 22.16 12.28 31.29
N ARG A 7 21.92 13.14 32.29
CA ARG A 7 22.18 14.58 32.20
C ARG A 7 23.65 14.91 31.98
N GLU A 8 24.57 14.21 32.65
CA GLU A 8 26.02 14.39 32.46
C GLU A 8 26.49 14.13 31.02
N HIS A 9 25.80 13.26 30.29
CA HIS A 9 26.24 12.80 28.96
C HIS A 9 25.45 13.45 27.81
N PHE A 10 24.24 13.97 28.07
CA PHE A 10 23.30 14.38 27.03
C PHE A 10 22.66 15.76 27.26
N SER A 11 23.22 16.62 28.11
CA SER A 11 22.78 18.02 28.22
C SER A 11 23.48 18.94 27.22
N ASP A 12 22.79 19.98 26.77
CA ASP A 12 23.40 21.07 26.01
C ASP A 12 24.11 22.11 26.91
N GLY A 13 24.71 23.13 26.29
CA GLY A 13 25.43 24.20 26.99
C GLY A 13 24.55 25.11 27.87
N ASP A 14 23.23 25.08 27.66
CA ASP A 14 22.24 25.88 28.39
C ASP A 14 21.50 25.04 29.46
N GLY A 15 21.81 23.73 29.57
CA GLY A 15 21.28 22.82 30.58
C GLY A 15 20.02 22.05 30.20
N TYR A 16 19.59 22.11 28.93
CA TYR A 16 18.50 21.27 28.42
C TYR A 16 18.96 19.83 28.24
N LEU A 17 18.08 18.89 28.55
CA LEU A 17 18.32 17.47 28.37
C LEU A 17 17.83 17.03 26.99
N LEU A 18 18.75 16.67 26.09
CA LEU A 18 18.42 16.24 24.74
C LEU A 18 18.02 14.76 24.75
N ALA A 19 16.85 14.45 24.17
CA ALA A 19 16.37 13.09 24.02
C ALA A 19 15.95 12.85 22.57
N THR A 20 16.47 11.77 21.97
CA THR A 20 16.11 11.34 20.61
C THR A 20 15.32 10.05 20.69
N PHE A 21 14.18 10.00 19.99
CA PHE A 21 13.32 8.83 19.94
C PHE A 21 13.09 8.43 18.49
N GLU A 22 13.14 7.13 18.22
CA GLU A 22 12.67 6.57 16.95
C GLU A 22 11.21 6.15 17.10
N LEU A 23 10.38 6.63 16.18
CA LEU A 23 8.94 6.36 16.15
C LEU A 23 8.64 5.53 14.90
N VAL A 24 8.10 4.32 15.10
CA VAL A 24 7.62 3.47 14.01
C VAL A 24 6.09 3.52 14.01
N PHE A 25 5.50 3.94 12.89
CA PHE A 25 4.05 3.98 12.70
C PHE A 25 3.63 2.98 11.62
N LEU A 26 2.52 2.28 11.86
CA LEU A 26 1.87 1.41 10.89
C LEU A 26 0.46 1.95 10.62
N THR A 27 0.15 2.21 9.35
CA THR A 27 -1.20 2.57 8.91
C THR A 27 -1.73 1.47 7.99
N GLY A 28 -3.00 1.09 8.18
CA GLY A 28 -3.68 0.12 7.34
C GLY A 28 -5.12 0.52 7.08
N TRP A 29 -5.69 -0.02 6.00
CA TRP A 29 -7.11 0.13 5.69
C TRP A 29 -7.78 -1.24 5.72
N ALA A 30 -8.96 -1.29 6.33
CA ALA A 30 -9.80 -2.49 6.33
C ALA A 30 -10.96 -2.28 5.35
N PRO A 31 -11.32 -3.31 4.56
CA PRO A 31 -12.48 -3.26 3.68
C PRO A 31 -13.74 -2.94 4.49
N SER A 32 -14.51 -1.95 4.04
CA SER A 32 -15.79 -1.62 4.65
C SER A 32 -16.84 -2.67 4.26
N GLY A 33 -17.82 -2.92 5.13
CA GLY A 33 -18.88 -3.91 4.86
C GLY A 33 -19.74 -3.59 3.62
N ASN A 34 -19.75 -2.33 3.17
CA ASN A 34 -20.40 -1.90 1.94
C ASN A 34 -19.49 -1.97 0.70
N GLN A 35 -18.29 -2.54 0.80
CA GLN A 35 -17.40 -2.70 -0.34
C GLN A 35 -18.03 -3.63 -1.40
N PRO A 36 -18.08 -3.23 -2.68
CA PRO A 36 -18.59 -4.06 -3.75
C PRO A 36 -17.78 -5.36 -3.89
N ARG A 37 -18.48 -6.49 -4.02
CA ARG A 37 -17.86 -7.78 -4.35
C ARG A 37 -17.63 -7.86 -5.85
N SER A 38 -16.48 -8.38 -6.27
CA SER A 38 -16.22 -8.68 -7.67
C SER A 38 -17.32 -9.58 -8.23
N LEU A 39 -17.84 -9.23 -9.40
CA LEU A 39 -18.76 -10.09 -10.13
C LEU A 39 -17.99 -11.31 -10.69
N ARG A 40 -18.75 -12.31 -11.15
CA ARG A 40 -18.17 -13.49 -11.81
C ARG A 40 -17.39 -13.04 -13.06
N PRO A 41 -16.19 -13.59 -13.34
CA PRO A 41 -15.51 -13.35 -14.60
C PRO A 41 -16.43 -13.58 -15.79
N GLY A 42 -16.37 -12.72 -16.81
CA GLY A 42 -17.24 -12.79 -18.00
C GLY A 42 -18.66 -12.22 -17.83
N SER A 43 -19.04 -11.73 -16.65
CA SER A 43 -20.38 -11.13 -16.42
C SER A 43 -20.50 -9.65 -16.82
N ALA A 44 -19.45 -9.08 -17.43
CA ALA A 44 -19.44 -7.69 -17.86
C ALA A 44 -20.50 -7.46 -18.96
N LYS A 45 -21.40 -6.48 -18.75
CA LYS A 45 -22.41 -6.08 -19.75
C LYS A 45 -21.87 -5.11 -20.81
N ARG A 46 -20.71 -4.52 -20.56
CA ARG A 46 -20.02 -3.53 -21.39
C ARG A 46 -18.52 -3.82 -21.33
N ARG A 47 -17.81 -3.61 -22.44
CA ARG A 47 -16.34 -3.70 -22.46
C ARG A 47 -15.74 -2.42 -21.90
N LEU A 48 -14.60 -2.54 -21.23
CA LEU A 48 -13.86 -1.39 -20.71
C LEU A 48 -13.16 -0.63 -21.86
N SER A 49 -12.71 -1.34 -22.89
CA SER A 49 -12.17 -0.77 -24.14
C SER A 49 -13.11 0.23 -24.78
N ASP A 50 -14.39 -0.11 -24.91
CA ASP A 50 -15.43 0.78 -25.45
C ASP A 50 -15.56 2.07 -24.63
N ALA A 51 -15.44 1.98 -23.30
CA ALA A 51 -15.57 3.14 -22.40
C ALA A 51 -14.31 4.02 -22.41
N LEU A 52 -13.14 3.43 -22.61
CA LEU A 52 -11.85 4.11 -22.59
C LEU A 52 -11.38 4.53 -24.00
N GLY A 53 -12.04 4.07 -25.07
CA GLY A 53 -11.67 4.35 -26.46
C GLY A 53 -10.33 3.72 -26.87
N VAL A 54 -9.95 2.61 -26.24
CA VAL A 54 -8.66 1.93 -26.48
C VAL A 54 -8.87 0.55 -27.09
N GLU A 55 -7.90 0.10 -27.88
CA GLU A 55 -7.86 -1.25 -28.42
C GLU A 55 -7.51 -2.27 -27.32
N GLU A 56 -8.19 -3.41 -27.29
CA GLU A 56 -7.95 -4.48 -26.33
C GLU A 56 -6.71 -5.30 -26.74
N LEU A 57 -5.71 -5.36 -25.86
CA LEU A 57 -4.54 -6.22 -26.04
C LEU A 57 -4.89 -7.65 -25.60
N GLY A 58 -5.04 -8.54 -26.58
CA GLY A 58 -5.26 -9.96 -26.34
C GLY A 58 -4.02 -10.63 -25.74
N ILE A 59 -4.22 -11.53 -24.78
CA ILE A 59 -3.19 -12.49 -24.38
C ILE A 59 -3.09 -13.52 -25.52
N PRO A 60 -1.89 -13.90 -26.00
CA PRO A 60 -1.75 -14.91 -27.04
C PRO A 60 -2.47 -16.20 -26.63
N ASP A 61 -3.28 -16.74 -27.55
CA ASP A 61 -4.09 -17.92 -27.31
C ASP A 61 -3.22 -19.18 -27.30
N THR A 62 -2.67 -19.50 -26.12
CA THR A 62 -1.88 -20.71 -25.89
C THR A 62 -2.68 -22.01 -25.90
N ASP A 63 -4.01 -21.96 -26.02
CA ASP A 63 -4.90 -23.14 -25.95
C ASP A 63 -5.61 -23.45 -27.28
N ASN A 64 -5.25 -22.74 -28.37
CA ASN A 64 -5.75 -23.03 -29.70
C ASN A 64 -5.03 -24.26 -30.31
N PRO A 65 -5.72 -25.38 -30.59
CA PRO A 65 -5.11 -26.56 -31.18
C PRO A 65 -4.65 -26.37 -32.64
N ARG A 66 -4.94 -25.22 -33.28
CA ARG A 66 -4.47 -24.87 -34.63
C ARG A 66 -3.15 -24.10 -34.66
N THR A 67 -2.63 -23.68 -33.50
CA THR A 67 -1.38 -22.91 -33.39
C THR A 67 -0.21 -23.78 -32.93
N ARG A 68 -0.37 -25.12 -32.93
CA ARG A 68 0.66 -26.10 -32.59
C ARG A 68 1.09 -26.92 -33.81
#